data_AF-A0A1Z9SHD0-F1
#
_entry.id   AF-A0A1Z9SHD0-F1
#
_cell.length_a   1.000
_cell.length_b   1.000
_cell.length_c   1.000
_cell.angle_alpha   90.00
_cell.angle_beta   90.00
_cell.angle_gamma   90.00
#
_symmetry.space_group_name_H-M   'P 1'
#
loop_
_entity.id
_entity.type
_entity.pdbx_description
1 polymer ?
#
loop_
_entity_poly.entity_id
_entity_poly.type
_entity_poly.pdbx_seq_one_letter_code
_entity_poly.pdbx_strand_id
1 'polypeptide(L)'
;MRDFFTQHGYAVVVVDVRGSGASFGTRDGFRSPKERLDYAEIADWIVVQPWSNGSIGSTDISYVGAVADFLATSGHPAVKAVTPSFAVWDTFADHFNPNGLHVSFLGPKYKALMEAQDLAD
;
A
#
# COMPACT_ATOMS: atom_id res chain seq x y z
N MET A 1 5.86 14.93 -2.59
CA MET A 1 4.75 14.74 -1.62
C MET A 1 5.21 14.92 -0.18
N ARG A 2 6.18 14.12 0.30
CA ARG A 2 6.72 14.19 1.68
C ARG A 2 7.03 15.62 2.15
N ASP A 3 7.90 16.33 1.43
CA ASP A 3 8.39 17.64 1.86
C ASP A 3 7.26 18.69 1.93
N PHE A 4 6.27 18.59 1.04
CA PHE A 4 5.08 19.43 1.11
C PHE A 4 4.33 19.20 2.42
N PHE A 5 4.03 17.95 2.78
CA PHE A 5 3.30 17.64 4.00
C PHE A 5 4.05 18.00 5.28
N THR A 6 5.36 17.68 5.36
CA THR A 6 6.16 18.00 6.55
C THR A 6 6.31 19.50 6.78
N GLN A 7 6.39 20.30 5.71
CA GLN A 7 6.41 21.77 5.80
C GLN A 7 5.07 22.37 6.25
N HIS A 8 3.97 21.62 6.15
CA HIS A 8 2.63 22.06 6.55
C HIS A 8 2.15 21.42 7.86
N GLY A 9 3.07 20.89 8.68
CA GLY A 9 2.77 20.41 10.02
C GLY A 9 2.20 18.99 10.09
N TYR A 10 2.32 18.20 9.01
CA TYR A 10 1.95 16.78 9.03
C TYR A 10 3.16 15.90 9.36
N ALA A 11 2.94 14.89 10.20
CA ALA A 11 3.83 13.75 10.27
C ALA A 11 3.63 12.88 9.02
N VAL A 12 4.72 12.46 8.37
CA VAL A 12 4.67 11.59 7.18
C VAL A 12 5.25 10.23 7.54
N VAL A 13 4.47 9.18 7.34
CA VAL A 13 4.86 7.79 7.55
C VAL A 13 5.02 7.12 6.20
N VAL A 14 6.19 6.53 5.96
CA VAL A 14 6.48 5.72 4.77
C VAL A 14 6.72 4.30 5.26
N VAL A 15 6.05 3.34 4.64
CA VAL A 15 6.03 1.94 5.08
C VAL A 15 6.58 1.08 3.96
N ASP A 16 7.62 0.30 4.26
CA ASP A 16 7.98 -0.83 3.43
C ASP A 16 6.91 -1.91 3.58
N VAL A 17 6.25 -2.25 2.49
CA VAL A 17 5.21 -3.29 2.49
C VAL A 17 5.83 -4.63 2.89
N ARG A 18 5.04 -5.50 3.55
CA ARG A 18 5.40 -6.90 3.85
C ARG A 18 6.20 -7.58 2.73
N GLY A 19 7.34 -8.16 3.07
CA GLY A 19 8.23 -8.83 2.11
C GLY A 19 8.85 -7.87 1.10
N SER A 20 9.19 -6.65 1.54
CA SER A 20 9.94 -5.66 0.77
C SER A 20 10.75 -4.77 1.71
N GLY A 21 11.85 -4.20 1.19
CA GLY A 21 12.68 -3.30 1.97
C GLY A 21 13.15 -3.94 3.28
N ALA A 22 12.88 -3.28 4.40
CA ALA A 22 13.20 -3.80 5.74
C ALA A 22 12.07 -4.64 6.38
N SER A 23 10.93 -4.83 5.70
CA SER A 23 9.76 -5.51 6.25
C SER A 23 9.79 -7.01 5.99
N PHE A 24 9.69 -7.80 7.05
CA PHE A 24 9.65 -9.27 6.99
C PHE A 24 8.40 -9.84 6.29
N GLY A 25 8.42 -11.16 6.10
CA GLY A 25 7.29 -11.94 5.57
C GLY A 25 7.27 -11.94 4.04
N THR A 26 6.18 -12.43 3.46
CA THR A 26 6.05 -12.60 2.00
C THR A 26 4.68 -12.16 1.51
N ARG A 27 4.60 -11.74 0.24
CA ARG A 27 3.34 -11.50 -0.48
C ARG A 27 3.00 -12.71 -1.33
N ASP A 28 1.79 -13.25 -1.17
CA ASP A 28 1.29 -14.40 -1.94
C ASP A 28 0.74 -14.01 -3.32
N GLY A 29 0.75 -12.73 -3.67
CA GLY A 29 0.35 -12.22 -4.97
C GLY A 29 0.38 -10.70 -5.01
N PHE A 30 0.07 -10.16 -6.19
CA PHE A 30 -0.09 -8.73 -6.39
C PHE A 30 -1.26 -8.24 -5.52
N ARG A 31 -0.98 -7.31 -4.58
CA ARG A 31 -1.99 -6.80 -3.63
C ARG A 31 -2.57 -7.90 -2.74
N SER A 32 -1.67 -8.61 -2.08
CA SER A 32 -1.99 -9.73 -1.20
C SER A 32 -3.09 -9.34 -0.20
N PRO A 33 -4.09 -10.20 0.06
CA PRO A 33 -5.02 -9.97 1.16
C PRO A 33 -4.31 -9.77 2.50
N LYS A 34 -3.15 -10.40 2.72
CA LYS A 34 -2.35 -10.23 3.95
C LYS A 34 -1.79 -8.81 4.05
N GLU A 35 -1.18 -8.33 2.96
CA GLU A 35 -0.72 -6.93 2.87
C GLU A 35 -1.85 -5.95 3.19
N ARG A 36 -3.07 -6.18 2.69
CA ARG A 36 -4.21 -5.30 2.98
C ARG A 36 -4.54 -5.23 4.47
N LEU A 37 -4.45 -6.35 5.18
CA LEU A 37 -4.76 -6.42 6.62
C LEU A 37 -3.74 -5.66 7.46
N ASP A 38 -2.48 -5.58 7.01
CA ASP A 38 -1.41 -4.86 7.72
C ASP A 38 -1.73 -3.39 7.94
N TYR A 39 -2.56 -2.78 7.09
CA TYR A 39 -2.91 -1.36 7.19
C TYR A 39 -3.79 -1.02 8.40
N ALA A 40 -4.54 -1.98 8.94
CA ALA A 40 -5.24 -1.78 10.21
C ALA A 40 -4.23 -1.68 11.36
N GLU A 41 -3.26 -2.60 11.41
CA GLU A 41 -2.21 -2.61 12.44
C GLU A 41 -1.31 -1.38 12.35
N ILE A 42 -0.97 -0.95 11.13
CA ILE A 42 -0.22 0.29 10.89
C ILE A 42 -1.03 1.50 11.39
N ALA A 43 -2.35 1.55 11.15
CA ALA A 43 -3.20 2.63 11.64
C ALA A 43 -3.24 2.67 13.18
N ASP A 44 -3.43 1.51 13.83
CA ASP A 44 -3.37 1.37 15.29
C ASP A 44 -2.03 1.87 15.84
N TRP A 45 -0.92 1.49 15.19
CA TRP A 45 0.40 1.94 15.57
C TRP A 45 0.56 3.45 15.43
N ILE A 46 0.10 4.06 14.33
CA ILE A 46 0.21 5.50 14.08
C ILE A 46 -0.55 6.31 15.13
N VAL A 47 -1.79 5.92 15.50
CA VAL A 47 -2.63 6.74 16.39
C VAL A 47 -2.13 6.82 17.82
N VAL A 48 -1.35 5.85 18.28
CA VAL A 48 -0.80 5.84 19.65
C VAL A 48 0.53 6.58 19.78
N GLN A 49 1.12 7.06 18.68
CA GLN A 49 2.39 7.77 18.73
C GLN A 49 2.25 9.17 19.32
N PRO A 50 3.24 9.66 20.09
CA PRO A 50 3.17 10.97 20.75
C PRO A 50 3.13 12.15 19.77
N TRP A 51 3.57 11.95 18.53
CA TRP A 51 3.51 12.95 17.46
C TRP A 51 2.20 12.92 16.67
N SER A 52 1.31 11.97 16.94
CA SER A 52 0.05 11.80 16.23
C SER A 52 -1.07 12.58 16.91
N ASN A 53 -1.92 13.21 16.12
CA ASN A 53 -3.17 13.82 16.60
C ASN A 53 -4.37 12.87 16.50
N GLY A 54 -4.13 11.58 16.23
CA GLY A 54 -5.17 10.56 16.11
C GLY A 54 -5.95 10.59 14.79
N SER A 55 -5.55 11.41 13.81
CA SER A 55 -6.15 11.44 12.48
C SER A 55 -5.14 11.03 11.41
N ILE A 56 -5.58 10.19 10.48
CA ILE A 56 -4.75 9.64 9.40
C ILE A 56 -5.35 10.02 8.06
N GLY A 57 -4.49 10.49 7.16
CA GLY A 57 -4.77 10.62 5.73
C GLY A 57 -3.75 9.83 4.91
N SER A 58 -4.15 9.34 3.73
CA SER A 58 -3.25 8.65 2.81
C SER A 58 -3.43 9.07 1.37
N THR A 59 -2.33 9.24 0.65
CA THR A 59 -2.33 9.65 -0.76
C THR A 59 -1.04 9.21 -1.43
N ASP A 60 -1.15 8.62 -2.62
CA ASP A 60 -0.01 8.36 -3.48
C ASP A 60 -0.46 7.92 -4.90
N ILE A 61 0.50 7.53 -5.74
CA ILE A 61 0.31 7.13 -7.13
C ILE A 61 0.51 5.64 -7.37
N SER A 62 -0.22 5.05 -8.34
CA SER A 62 0.03 3.69 -8.84
C SER A 62 -0.09 2.60 -7.74
N TYR A 63 0.97 1.83 -7.45
CA TYR A 63 0.93 0.79 -6.41
C TYR A 63 0.57 1.36 -5.04
N VAL A 64 1.27 2.43 -4.64
CA VAL A 64 1.04 3.12 -3.37
C VAL A 64 -0.24 3.96 -3.40
N GLY A 65 -0.77 4.26 -4.59
CA GLY A 65 -2.15 4.73 -4.74
C GLY A 65 -3.16 3.69 -4.26
N ALA A 66 -3.00 2.42 -4.65
CA ALA A 66 -3.84 1.32 -4.15
C ALA A 66 -3.62 1.02 -2.66
N VAL A 67 -2.46 1.40 -2.11
CA VAL A 67 -2.23 1.34 -0.65
C VAL A 67 -3.15 2.30 0.11
N ALA A 68 -3.43 3.49 -0.42
CA ALA A 68 -4.41 4.39 0.17
C ALA A 68 -5.80 3.73 0.25
N ASP A 69 -6.16 2.96 -0.78
CA ASP A 69 -7.38 2.16 -0.79
C ASP A 69 -7.37 1.06 0.28
N PHE A 70 -6.25 0.36 0.48
CA PHE A 70 -6.15 -0.67 1.52
C PHE A 70 -6.37 -0.09 2.91
N LEU A 71 -5.77 1.06 3.20
CA LEU A 71 -6.02 1.79 4.43
C LEU A 71 -7.50 2.17 4.57
N ALA A 72 -8.16 2.59 3.49
CA ALA A 72 -9.59 2.87 3.51
C ALA A 72 -10.42 1.61 3.84
N THR A 73 -10.07 0.46 3.25
CA THR A 73 -10.78 -0.80 3.50
C THR A 73 -10.62 -1.35 4.91
N SER A 74 -9.65 -0.86 5.69
CA SER A 74 -9.51 -1.24 7.11
C SER A 74 -10.72 -0.84 7.96
N GLY A 75 -11.50 0.17 7.54
CA GLY A 75 -12.59 0.73 8.33
C GLY A 75 -12.14 1.43 9.61
N HIS A 76 -10.83 1.67 9.79
CA HIS A 76 -10.28 2.22 11.02
C HIS A 76 -10.78 3.67 11.24
N PRO A 77 -11.34 4.02 12.42
CA PRO A 77 -12.03 5.29 12.63
C PRO A 77 -11.12 6.52 12.55
N ALA A 78 -9.80 6.34 12.69
CA ALA A 78 -8.83 7.42 12.52
C ALA A 78 -8.59 7.83 11.06
N VAL A 79 -8.98 7.01 10.08
CA VAL A 79 -8.83 7.32 8.66
C VAL A 79 -9.86 8.37 8.27
N LYS A 80 -9.41 9.59 7.99
CA LYS A 80 -10.30 10.74 7.69
C LYS A 80 -10.34 11.08 6.21
N ALA A 81 -9.29 10.74 5.46
CA ALA A 81 -9.23 10.99 4.03
C ALA A 81 -8.29 10.01 3.33
N VAL A 82 -8.69 9.57 2.14
CA VAL A 82 -7.81 8.86 1.20
C VAL A 82 -7.94 9.49 -0.17
N THR A 83 -6.83 9.73 -0.85
CA THR A 83 -6.81 10.28 -2.21
C THR A 83 -5.90 9.44 -3.11
N PRO A 84 -6.37 8.25 -3.52
CA PRO A 84 -5.64 7.37 -4.44
C PRO A 84 -5.55 8.04 -5.83
N SER A 85 -4.35 8.06 -6.41
CA SER A 85 -4.13 8.59 -7.77
C SER A 85 -3.60 7.50 -8.69
N PHE A 86 -4.20 7.32 -9.87
CA PHE A 86 -3.83 6.25 -10.82
C PHE A 86 -3.75 4.86 -10.17
N ALA A 87 -4.56 4.63 -9.14
CA ALA A 87 -4.66 3.35 -8.46
C ALA A 87 -5.44 2.36 -9.34
N VAL A 88 -5.22 1.07 -9.11
CA VAL A 88 -6.02 0.02 -9.75
C VAL A 88 -6.83 -0.69 -8.69
N TRP A 89 -8.14 -0.63 -8.86
CA TRP A 89 -9.13 -1.13 -7.92
C TRP A 89 -9.45 -2.61 -8.16
N ASP A 90 -9.72 -2.99 -9.42
CA ASP A 90 -9.89 -4.39 -9.79
C ASP A 90 -8.62 -4.93 -10.45
N THR A 91 -7.83 -5.66 -9.66
CA THR A 91 -6.58 -6.23 -10.16
C THR A 91 -6.81 -7.25 -11.29
N PHE A 92 -7.93 -7.97 -11.26
CA PHE A 92 -8.23 -8.95 -12.29
C PHE A 92 -8.71 -8.28 -13.56
N ALA A 93 -9.73 -7.43 -13.47
CA ALA A 93 -10.39 -6.85 -14.63
C ALA A 93 -9.58 -5.71 -15.26
N ASP A 94 -8.94 -4.85 -14.47
CA ASP A 94 -8.28 -3.65 -15.00
C ASP A 94 -6.80 -3.87 -15.32
N HIS A 95 -6.16 -4.83 -14.64
CA HIS A 95 -4.71 -5.03 -14.70
C HIS A 95 -4.32 -6.30 -15.45
N PHE A 96 -4.85 -7.46 -15.04
CA PHE A 96 -4.46 -8.73 -15.66
C PHE A 96 -5.27 -9.07 -16.90
N ASN A 97 -6.54 -8.66 -16.97
CA ASN A 97 -7.45 -9.04 -18.05
C ASN A 97 -8.35 -7.87 -18.52
N PRO A 98 -7.78 -6.71 -18.90
CA PRO A 98 -8.56 -5.60 -19.45
C PRO A 98 -9.43 -6.07 -20.61
N ASN A 99 -10.75 -5.90 -20.46
CA ASN A 99 -11.75 -6.36 -21.43
C ASN A 99 -11.65 -7.87 -21.79
N GLY A 100 -11.12 -8.70 -20.88
CA GLY A 100 -10.90 -10.13 -21.09
C GLY A 100 -9.60 -10.48 -21.82
N LEU A 101 -8.75 -9.51 -22.17
CA LEU A 101 -7.46 -9.75 -22.81
C LEU A 101 -6.36 -9.92 -21.77
N HIS A 102 -5.81 -11.13 -21.68
CA HIS A 102 -4.80 -11.44 -20.68
C HIS A 102 -3.45 -10.73 -20.95
N VAL A 103 -2.99 -9.94 -19.99
CA VAL A 103 -1.69 -9.28 -19.98
C VAL A 103 -0.63 -10.26 -19.46
N SER A 104 -0.06 -11.04 -20.37
CA SER A 104 0.82 -12.18 -20.05
C SER A 104 2.17 -11.82 -19.44
N PHE A 105 2.65 -10.58 -19.58
CA PHE A 105 3.97 -10.19 -19.07
C PHE A 105 3.96 -9.73 -17.60
N LEU A 106 2.80 -9.30 -17.06
CA LEU A 106 2.75 -8.65 -15.76
C LEU A 106 3.00 -9.63 -14.61
N GLY A 107 2.34 -10.78 -14.64
CA GLY A 107 2.44 -11.81 -13.61
C GLY A 107 3.87 -12.35 -13.44
N PRO A 108 4.52 -12.86 -14.52
CA PRO A 108 5.88 -13.36 -14.46
C PRO A 108 6.90 -12.31 -13.99
N LYS A 109 6.78 -11.06 -14.45
CA LYS A 109 7.69 -9.98 -14.02
C LYS A 109 7.50 -9.63 -12.55
N TYR A 110 6.26 -9.55 -12.07
CA TYR A 110 6.01 -9.27 -10.67
C TYR A 110 6.57 -10.40 -9.79
N LYS A 111 6.31 -11.66 -10.15
CA LYS A 111 6.86 -12.82 -9.44
C LYS A 111 8.38 -12.75 -9.35
N ALA A 112 9.07 -12.51 -10.46
CA ALA A 112 10.53 -12.40 -10.47
C ALA A 112 11.04 -11.25 -9.58
N LEU A 113 10.31 -10.13 -9.51
CA LEU A 113 10.65 -9.03 -8.60
C LEU A 113 10.52 -9.47 -7.13
N MET A 114 9.45 -10.18 -6.77
CA MET A 114 9.25 -10.68 -5.39
C MET A 114 10.34 -11.66 -5.00
N GLU A 115 10.61 -12.64 -5.86
CA GLU A 115 11.66 -13.65 -5.62
C GLU A 115 13.04 -12.99 -5.46
N ALA A 116 13.33 -11.95 -6.24
CA ALA A 116 14.59 -11.21 -6.11
C ALA A 116 14.70 -10.44 -4.77
N GLN A 117 13.58 -9.99 -4.21
CA GLN A 117 13.55 -9.32 -2.90
C GLN A 117 13.73 -10.32 -1.76
N ASP A 118 13.17 -11.52 -1.88
CA ASP A 118 13.29 -12.58 -0.87
C ASP A 118 14.71 -13.20 -0.80
N LEU A 119 15.52 -13.08 -1.86
CA LEU A 119 16.89 -13.60 -1.93
C LEU A 119 17.96 -12.63 -1.39
N ALA A 120 17.56 -11.42 -0.97
CA ALA A 120 18.47 -10.38 -0.50
C ALA A 120 18.74 -10.43 1.03
N ASP A 121 18.09 -11.34 1.74
CA ASP A 121 18.27 -11.63 3.18
C ASP A 121 19.19 -12.84 3.42
#